data_AF-A0AAD1R0C6-F1
#
_entry.id   AF-A0AAD1R0C6-F1
#
_cell.length_a   1.000
_cell.length_b   1.000
_cell.length_c   1.000
_cell.angle_alpha   90.00
_cell.angle_beta   90.00
_cell.angle_gamma   90.00
#
_symmetry.space_group_name_H-M   'P 1'
#
loop_
_entity.id
_entity.type
_entity.pdbx_description
1 polymer ?
#
loop_
_entity_poly.entity_id
_entity_poly.type
_entity_poly.pdbx_seq_one_letter_code
_entity_poly.pdbx_strand_id
1 'polypeptide(L)'
;MAPPKAQRASDFFRQGQRDKTQQEQDGGGSHSPKPASDQRSDTEALQPPTGDISISETKMAAMLQELRSSMKEDLQLAVNDIRREVHEVGSRLNVLEEKMDDLCQANDGILEKICAMEAEHPEYLQQLFKAIQPTLELTDLRLDRAHRVPKPASLAHNISRDIVTRLHYFSTKDAILMAQRKSTAMPSGCDWISLLADLSPMTMARRRDFINVTKCLRNRKIPYCWGFPTKLLIWRNGSLTKLDDPDQGMNKLKAWGLFPDQEWTKVQRKK
;
A
#
# COMPACT_ATOMS: atom_id res chain seq x y z
N MET A 1 -12.96 46.24 25.82
CA MET A 1 -12.07 45.05 25.91
C MET A 1 -12.39 44.14 24.74
N ALA A 2 -11.48 44.05 23.77
CA ALA A 2 -11.66 43.25 22.55
C ALA A 2 -10.94 41.90 22.69
N PRO A 3 -11.47 40.80 22.12
CA PRO A 3 -10.86 39.47 22.23
C PRO A 3 -9.60 39.36 21.33
N PRO A 4 -8.60 38.54 21.74
CA PRO A 4 -7.36 38.40 21.00
C PRO A 4 -7.54 37.55 19.74
N LYS A 5 -6.89 37.98 18.66
CA LYS A 5 -6.88 37.36 17.34
C LYS A 5 -6.10 36.03 17.39
N ALA A 6 -6.75 34.94 16.98
CA ALA A 6 -6.10 33.65 16.77
C ALA A 6 -5.13 33.72 15.58
N GLN A 7 -3.83 33.61 15.88
CA GLN A 7 -2.77 33.49 14.89
C GLN A 7 -2.56 32.04 14.46
N ARG A 8 -2.12 31.91 13.21
CA ARG A 8 -1.94 30.70 12.39
C ARG A 8 -1.10 29.61 13.05
N ALA A 9 -1.56 28.36 12.97
CA ALA A 9 -0.74 27.16 13.09
C ALA A 9 -0.46 26.62 11.68
N SER A 10 0.67 27.02 11.10
CA SER A 10 1.20 26.47 9.86
C SER A 10 2.69 26.30 10.01
N ASP A 11 3.13 25.34 10.83
CA ASP A 11 4.53 24.88 10.90
C ASP A 11 4.61 23.59 11.71
N PHE A 12 4.41 22.43 11.06
CA PHE A 12 4.77 21.14 11.65
C PHE A 12 4.99 20.08 10.55
N PHE A 13 5.97 20.31 9.68
CA PHE A 13 6.52 19.25 8.81
C PHE A 13 7.95 19.63 8.36
N ARG A 14 8.93 19.45 9.25
CA ARG A 14 10.36 19.47 8.92
C ARG A 14 11.12 18.60 9.91
N GLN A 15 11.53 17.41 9.49
CA GLN A 15 12.89 16.86 9.63
C GLN A 15 12.89 15.37 9.30
N GLY A 16 13.85 14.97 8.46
CA GLY A 16 14.04 13.57 8.09
C GLY A 16 14.74 13.38 6.74
N GLN A 17 15.76 14.18 6.43
CA GLN A 17 16.80 13.76 5.49
C GLN A 17 18.03 13.38 6.31
N ARG A 18 18.50 12.14 6.12
CA ARG A 18 19.90 11.76 6.34
C ARG A 18 20.32 10.75 5.27
N ASP A 19 21.29 11.20 4.50
CA ASP A 19 22.57 10.56 4.21
C ASP A 19 22.55 9.17 3.59
N LYS A 20 22.69 9.18 2.26
CA LYS A 20 23.36 8.14 1.50
C LYS A 20 24.87 8.30 1.71
N THR A 21 25.50 7.30 2.33
CA THR A 21 26.95 7.09 2.22
C THR A 21 27.20 5.62 1.87
N GLN A 22 28.11 5.44 0.91
CA GLN A 22 28.58 4.21 0.30
C GLN A 22 29.26 3.27 1.30
N GLN A 23 29.12 1.95 1.08
CA GLN A 23 30.19 0.94 1.19
C GLN A 23 29.71 -0.34 0.49
N GLU A 24 30.33 -0.71 -0.64
CA GLU A 24 31.33 -1.79 -0.78
C GLU A 24 30.70 -3.19 -0.64
N GLN A 25 30.54 -3.88 -1.77
CA GLN A 25 31.40 -5.00 -2.21
C GLN A 25 31.22 -6.26 -1.34
N ASP A 26 30.54 -7.27 -1.87
CA ASP A 26 31.12 -8.60 -2.15
C ASP A 26 30.06 -9.69 -2.38
N GLY A 27 30.41 -10.64 -3.25
CA GLY A 27 29.74 -11.93 -3.44
C GLY A 27 28.63 -11.90 -4.49
N GLY A 28 28.83 -12.28 -5.76
CA GLY A 28 29.61 -13.42 -6.23
C GLY A 28 28.75 -14.69 -6.12
N GLY A 29 27.89 -14.94 -7.12
CA GLY A 29 26.97 -16.09 -7.12
C GLY A 29 26.31 -16.37 -8.46
N SER A 30 27.08 -16.35 -9.55
CA SER A 30 26.63 -16.82 -10.86
C SER A 30 26.60 -18.35 -10.88
N HIS A 31 25.42 -18.94 -10.70
CA HIS A 31 25.18 -20.34 -11.00
C HIS A 31 25.09 -20.52 -12.53
N SER A 32 26.24 -20.73 -13.16
CA SER A 32 26.31 -21.30 -14.51
C SER A 32 26.08 -22.81 -14.43
N PRO A 33 25.15 -23.38 -15.23
CA PRO A 33 25.04 -24.82 -15.37
C PRO A 33 26.23 -25.35 -16.18
N LYS A 34 26.89 -26.37 -15.62
CA LYS A 34 27.91 -27.20 -16.26
C LYS A 34 27.41 -27.80 -17.58
N PRO A 35 28.17 -27.71 -18.68
CA PRO A 35 28.06 -28.66 -19.77
C PRO A 35 28.94 -29.89 -19.47
N ALA A 36 28.34 -31.07 -19.54
CA ALA A 36 29.06 -32.33 -19.49
C ALA A 36 29.86 -32.50 -20.78
N SER A 37 31.18 -32.64 -20.64
CA SER A 37 32.05 -33.26 -21.63
C SER A 37 31.91 -34.78 -21.51
N ASP A 38 31.64 -35.48 -22.61
CA ASP A 38 32.43 -36.68 -22.88
C ASP A 38 32.45 -37.01 -24.38
N GLN A 39 33.69 -37.14 -24.84
CA GLN A 39 34.11 -37.38 -26.20
C GLN A 39 34.01 -38.87 -26.50
N ARG A 40 33.37 -39.22 -27.62
CA ARG A 40 33.77 -40.39 -28.41
C ARG A 40 34.02 -39.92 -29.83
N SER A 41 35.30 -39.85 -30.15
CA SER A 41 35.82 -39.65 -31.50
C SER A 41 35.80 -40.97 -32.23
N ASP A 42 34.89 -41.12 -33.18
CA ASP A 42 35.08 -42.00 -34.34
C ASP A 42 35.14 -41.09 -35.57
N THR A 43 36.35 -40.95 -36.09
CA THR A 43 36.66 -40.06 -37.21
C THR A 43 36.48 -40.86 -38.49
N GLU A 44 35.24 -40.93 -39.00
CA GLU A 44 34.95 -41.50 -40.31
C GLU A 44 34.96 -40.36 -41.34
N ALA A 45 35.97 -40.37 -42.21
CA ALA A 45 36.21 -39.35 -43.22
C ALA A 45 35.13 -39.41 -44.32
N LEU A 46 34.05 -38.66 -44.13
CA LEU A 46 33.06 -38.37 -45.18
C LEU A 46 33.66 -37.41 -46.20
N GLN A 47 33.77 -37.88 -47.44
CA GLN A 47 34.14 -37.10 -48.60
C GLN A 47 33.14 -35.94 -48.80
N PRO A 48 33.61 -34.74 -49.18
CA PRO A 48 32.72 -33.62 -49.48
C PRO A 48 31.91 -33.97 -50.74
N PRO A 49 30.56 -33.98 -50.69
CA PRO A 49 29.76 -34.06 -51.90
C PRO A 49 29.92 -32.72 -52.63
N THR A 50 30.72 -32.72 -53.69
CA THR A 50 30.81 -31.62 -54.67
C THR A 50 29.55 -31.66 -55.54
N GLY A 51 28.42 -31.31 -54.95
CA GLY A 51 27.19 -31.00 -55.67
C GLY A 51 27.04 -29.49 -55.72
N ASP A 52 27.16 -28.91 -56.92
CA ASP A 52 26.85 -27.50 -57.17
C ASP A 52 25.35 -27.26 -56.95
N ILE A 53 24.97 -26.90 -55.73
CA ILE A 53 23.62 -26.44 -55.40
C ILE A 53 23.56 -24.94 -55.67
N SER A 54 23.39 -24.56 -56.93
CA SER A 54 23.02 -23.20 -57.34
C SER A 54 21.59 -22.89 -56.89
N ILE A 55 21.42 -22.53 -55.61
CA ILE A 55 20.16 -22.01 -55.08
C ILE A 55 19.97 -20.60 -55.65
N SER A 56 18.90 -20.37 -56.40
CA SER A 56 18.59 -19.05 -56.94
C SER A 56 18.33 -18.06 -55.79
N GLU A 57 18.87 -16.84 -55.91
CA GLU A 57 18.73 -15.75 -54.94
C GLU A 57 17.27 -15.52 -54.51
N THR A 58 16.33 -15.71 -55.44
CA THR A 58 14.88 -15.63 -55.21
C THR A 58 14.34 -16.67 -54.22
N LYS A 59 14.86 -17.90 -54.22
CA LYS A 59 14.45 -18.95 -53.27
C LYS A 59 14.96 -18.66 -51.86
N MET A 60 16.16 -18.11 -51.75
CA MET A 60 16.74 -17.71 -50.46
C MET A 60 15.94 -16.55 -49.83
N ALA A 61 15.56 -15.56 -50.64
CA ALA A 61 14.72 -14.44 -50.18
C ALA A 61 13.34 -14.92 -49.68
N ALA A 62 12.69 -15.83 -50.40
CA ALA A 62 11.41 -16.40 -50.00
C ALA A 62 11.51 -17.16 -48.66
N MET A 63 12.55 -17.98 -48.50
CA MET A 63 12.79 -18.75 -47.28
C MET A 63 13.05 -17.83 -46.06
N LEU A 64 13.80 -16.74 -46.24
CA LEU A 64 14.02 -15.75 -45.19
C LEU A 64 12.74 -14.99 -44.81
N GLN A 65 11.86 -14.71 -45.78
CA GLN A 65 10.59 -14.05 -45.51
C GLN A 65 9.62 -14.97 -44.74
N GLU A 66 9.59 -16.25 -45.08
CA GLU A 66 8.82 -17.27 -44.36
C GLU A 66 9.33 -17.44 -42.93
N LEU A 67 10.65 -17.58 -42.74
CA LEU A 67 11.28 -17.66 -41.42
C LEU A 67 10.94 -16.44 -40.55
N ARG A 68 11.04 -15.22 -41.11
CA ARG A 68 10.68 -14.00 -40.38
C ARG A 68 9.22 -13.98 -39.97
N SER A 69 8.33 -14.48 -40.82
CA SER A 69 6.88 -14.51 -40.54
C SER A 69 6.56 -15.51 -39.43
N SER A 70 7.11 -16.72 -39.52
CA SER A 70 7.00 -17.75 -38.48
C SER A 70 7.57 -17.27 -37.14
N MET A 71 8.79 -16.74 -37.10
CA MET A 71 9.39 -16.23 -35.86
C MET A 71 8.58 -15.09 -35.24
N LYS A 72 7.97 -14.23 -36.06
CA LYS A 72 7.12 -13.14 -35.57
C LYS A 72 5.85 -13.69 -34.90
N GLU A 73 5.23 -14.70 -35.49
CA GLU A 73 4.05 -15.36 -34.94
C GLU A 73 4.38 -16.06 -33.63
N ASP A 74 5.45 -16.85 -33.59
CA ASP A 74 5.92 -17.54 -32.38
C ASP A 74 6.24 -16.55 -31.25
N LEU A 75 6.90 -15.43 -31.57
CA LEU A 75 7.21 -14.40 -30.60
C LEU A 75 5.95 -13.71 -30.08
N GLN A 76 4.95 -13.48 -30.94
CA GLN A 76 3.67 -12.91 -30.52
C GLN A 76 2.91 -13.85 -29.59
N LEU A 77 2.89 -15.16 -29.89
CA LEU A 77 2.32 -16.17 -29.02
C LEU A 77 3.02 -16.20 -27.66
N ALA A 78 4.35 -16.27 -27.65
CA ALA A 78 5.15 -16.26 -26.42
C ALA A 78 4.91 -15.00 -25.57
N VAL A 79 4.86 -13.82 -26.19
CA VAL A 79 4.58 -12.56 -25.47
C VAL A 79 3.16 -12.55 -24.88
N ASN A 80 2.18 -13.08 -25.60
CA ASN A 80 0.80 -13.16 -25.11
C ASN A 80 0.67 -14.15 -23.94
N ASP A 81 1.35 -15.30 -24.02
CA ASP A 81 1.39 -16.27 -22.93
C ASP A 81 2.05 -15.68 -21.68
N ILE A 82 3.20 -15.00 -21.82
CA ILE A 82 3.86 -14.31 -20.71
C ILE A 82 2.94 -13.24 -20.11
N ARG A 83 2.25 -12.45 -20.93
CA ARG A 83 1.29 -11.43 -20.44
C ARG A 83 0.17 -12.06 -19.63
N ARG A 84 -0.36 -13.21 -20.07
CA ARG A 84 -1.40 -13.96 -19.35
C ARG A 84 -0.88 -14.46 -18.00
N GLU A 85 0.30 -15.06 -17.97
CA GLU A 85 0.92 -15.56 -16.73
C GLU A 85 1.22 -14.44 -15.74
N VAL A 86 1.78 -13.31 -16.21
CA VAL A 86 2.02 -12.13 -15.36
C VAL A 86 0.71 -11.61 -14.75
N HIS A 87 -0.37 -11.58 -15.53
CA HIS A 87 -1.68 -11.17 -15.04
C HIS A 87 -2.23 -12.15 -13.98
N GLU A 88 -2.08 -13.45 -14.19
CA GLU A 88 -2.51 -14.47 -13.24
C GLU A 88 -1.73 -14.40 -11.93
N VAL A 89 -0.40 -14.28 -12.01
CA VAL A 89 0.48 -14.10 -10.84
C VAL A 89 0.11 -12.81 -10.08
N GLY A 90 -0.14 -11.71 -10.79
CA GLY A 90 -0.60 -10.47 -10.19
C GLY A 90 -1.95 -10.62 -9.46
N SER A 91 -2.89 -11.36 -10.05
CA SER A 91 -4.18 -11.64 -9.43
C SER A 91 -4.04 -12.50 -8.16
N ARG A 92 -3.17 -13.52 -8.20
CA ARG A 92 -2.89 -14.37 -7.04
C ARG A 92 -2.19 -13.62 -5.92
N LEU A 93 -1.25 -12.72 -6.25
CA LEU A 93 -0.59 -11.85 -5.28
C LEU A 93 -1.61 -10.94 -4.59
N ASN A 94 -2.54 -10.32 -5.34
CA ASN A 94 -3.58 -9.49 -4.74
C ASN A 94 -4.45 -10.25 -3.72
N VAL A 95 -4.83 -11.49 -4.03
CA VAL A 95 -5.61 -12.33 -3.10
C VAL A 95 -4.79 -12.73 -1.88
N LEU A 96 -3.51 -13.06 -2.06
CA LEU A 96 -2.61 -13.39 -0.96
C LEU A 96 -2.35 -12.18 -0.06
N GLU A 97 -2.19 -10.99 -0.65
CA GLU A 97 -2.07 -9.74 0.09
C GLU A 97 -3.33 -9.45 0.90
N GLU A 98 -4.52 -9.62 0.33
CA GLU A 98 -5.79 -9.46 1.03
C GLU A 98 -5.89 -10.45 2.22
N LYS A 99 -5.57 -11.72 1.99
CA LYS A 99 -5.52 -12.73 3.07
C LYS A 99 -4.45 -12.44 4.12
N MET A 100 -3.30 -11.91 3.73
CA MET A 100 -2.23 -11.55 4.66
C MET A 100 -2.63 -10.35 5.52
N ASP A 101 -3.30 -9.35 4.95
CA ASP A 101 -3.87 -8.25 5.70
C ASP A 101 -4.93 -8.75 6.70
N ASP A 102 -5.83 -9.63 6.29
CA ASP A 102 -6.81 -10.29 7.18
C ASP A 102 -6.11 -11.07 8.31
N LEU A 103 -5.05 -11.81 7.97
CA LEU A 103 -4.27 -12.58 8.95
C LEU A 103 -3.45 -11.70 9.87
N CYS A 104 -2.83 -10.61 9.41
CA CYS A 104 -2.14 -9.65 10.27
C CYS A 104 -3.12 -9.04 11.26
N GLN A 105 -4.31 -8.65 10.80
CA GLN A 105 -5.38 -8.15 11.66
C GLN A 105 -5.87 -9.20 12.67
N ALA A 106 -5.88 -10.49 12.29
CA ALA A 106 -6.20 -11.58 13.21
C ALA A 106 -5.05 -11.91 14.19
N ASN A 107 -3.80 -11.93 13.72
CA ASN A 107 -2.57 -12.30 14.45
C ASN A 107 -1.98 -11.18 15.30
N ASP A 108 -2.42 -9.93 15.15
CA ASP A 108 -2.31 -8.95 16.24
C ASP A 108 -2.96 -9.51 17.52
N GLY A 109 -3.82 -10.53 17.41
CA GLY A 109 -4.29 -11.39 18.51
C GLY A 109 -3.25 -12.33 19.15
N ILE A 110 -2.08 -12.62 18.55
CA ILE A 110 -1.09 -13.59 19.09
C ILE A 110 0.10 -12.94 19.79
N LEU A 111 0.34 -11.64 19.59
CA LEU A 111 1.28 -10.83 20.42
C LEU A 111 0.79 -10.65 21.89
N GLU A 112 -0.15 -11.50 22.32
CA GLU A 112 -0.80 -11.59 23.64
C GLU A 112 0.10 -12.24 24.70
N LYS A 113 1.22 -12.86 24.31
CA LYS A 113 2.09 -13.60 25.25
C LYS A 113 3.27 -12.81 25.83
N ILE A 114 3.55 -11.58 25.37
CA ILE A 114 4.73 -10.81 25.81
C ILE A 114 4.39 -9.65 26.76
N CYS A 115 3.15 -9.14 26.80
CA CYS A 115 2.80 -8.00 27.65
C CYS A 115 2.27 -8.40 29.03
N ALA A 116 2.91 -9.38 29.68
CA ALA A 116 2.87 -9.52 31.12
C ALA A 116 3.81 -8.48 31.73
N MET A 117 3.40 -7.21 31.73
CA MET A 117 3.87 -6.13 32.62
C MET A 117 3.17 -4.83 32.18
N GLU A 118 2.38 -4.26 33.10
CA GLU A 118 1.98 -2.84 33.12
C GLU A 118 0.95 -2.36 32.06
N ALA A 119 -0.18 -3.06 31.97
CA ALA A 119 -1.44 -2.42 31.57
C ALA A 119 -1.95 -1.56 32.74
N GLU A 120 -1.51 -0.31 32.82
CA GLU A 120 -2.12 0.71 33.67
C GLU A 120 -3.58 0.93 33.23
N HIS A 121 -4.50 0.36 34.01
CA HIS A 121 -5.93 0.59 34.10
C HIS A 121 -6.78 0.45 32.81
N PRO A 122 -7.21 -0.78 32.45
CA PRO A 122 -8.36 -0.96 31.54
C PRO A 122 -9.60 -0.17 32.00
N GLU A 123 -9.76 0.09 33.30
CA GLU A 123 -10.84 0.92 33.83
C GLU A 123 -10.76 2.37 33.33
N TYR A 124 -9.55 2.95 33.21
CA TYR A 124 -9.38 4.30 32.68
C TYR A 124 -9.80 4.37 31.21
N LEU A 125 -9.41 3.38 30.40
CA LEU A 125 -9.81 3.30 29.00
C LEU A 125 -11.32 3.10 28.85
N GLN A 126 -11.92 2.27 29.70
CA GLN A 126 -13.38 2.10 29.74
C GLN A 126 -14.09 3.40 30.11
N GLN A 127 -13.61 4.13 31.12
CA GLN A 127 -14.17 5.44 31.49
C GLN A 127 -14.01 6.46 30.37
N LEU A 128 -12.85 6.50 29.70
CA LEU A 128 -12.61 7.35 28.54
C LEU A 128 -13.59 7.01 27.40
N PHE A 129 -13.75 5.73 27.07
CA PHE A 129 -14.67 5.31 26.01
C PHE A 129 -16.13 5.57 26.37
N LYS A 130 -16.52 5.38 27.64
CA LYS A 130 -17.85 5.75 28.15
C LYS A 130 -18.08 7.26 28.09
N ALA A 131 -17.05 8.07 28.35
CA ALA A 131 -17.14 9.52 28.23
C ALA A 131 -17.27 9.99 26.77
N ILE A 132 -16.60 9.30 25.83
CA ILE A 132 -16.72 9.57 24.38
C ILE A 132 -18.09 9.11 23.84
N GLN A 133 -18.59 7.97 24.30
CA GLN A 133 -19.88 7.42 23.90
C GLN A 133 -20.71 7.01 25.13
N PRO A 134 -21.48 7.94 25.72
CA PRO A 134 -22.23 7.70 26.96
C PRO A 134 -23.33 6.65 26.84
N THR A 135 -23.81 6.35 25.64
CA THR A 135 -24.89 5.39 25.41
C THR A 135 -24.45 3.93 25.52
N LEU A 136 -23.14 3.63 25.52
CA LEU A 136 -22.62 2.27 25.63
C LEU A 136 -22.57 1.81 27.08
N GLU A 137 -23.01 0.60 27.40
CA GLU A 137 -22.91 0.07 28.76
C GLU A 137 -21.47 -0.38 29.07
N LEU A 138 -21.08 -0.38 30.35
CA LEU A 138 -19.73 -0.80 30.76
C LEU A 138 -19.43 -2.26 30.35
N THR A 139 -20.46 -3.11 30.29
CA THR A 139 -20.36 -4.50 29.82
C THR A 139 -19.96 -4.59 28.35
N ASP A 140 -20.32 -3.60 27.53
CA ASP A 140 -20.01 -3.56 26.10
C ASP A 140 -18.59 -3.03 25.83
N LEU A 141 -17.96 -2.40 26.83
CA LEU A 141 -16.59 -1.87 26.80
C LEU A 141 -15.55 -2.91 27.26
N ARG A 142 -15.84 -4.20 27.04
CA ARG A 142 -14.89 -5.28 27.32
C ARG A 142 -13.66 -5.13 26.43
N LEU A 143 -12.49 -5.05 27.06
CA LEU A 143 -11.19 -5.02 26.42
C LEU A 143 -10.59 -6.42 26.44
N ASP A 144 -10.20 -6.92 25.27
CA ASP A 144 -9.39 -8.14 25.16
C ASP A 144 -7.93 -7.82 25.47
N ARG A 145 -7.44 -6.67 25.00
CA ARG A 145 -6.06 -6.22 25.19
C ARG A 145 -5.96 -4.71 25.30
N ALA A 146 -5.06 -4.23 26.13
CA ALA A 146 -4.59 -2.85 26.13
C ALA A 146 -3.11 -2.83 26.52
N HIS A 147 -2.26 -2.25 25.69
CA HIS A 147 -0.84 -2.15 25.95
C HIS A 147 -0.22 -0.95 25.24
N ARG A 148 0.95 -0.50 25.71
CA ARG A 148 1.71 0.59 25.08
C ARG A 148 2.62 0.06 23.97
N VAL A 149 2.68 0.77 22.85
CA VAL A 149 3.58 0.43 21.74
C VAL A 149 5.04 0.67 22.15
N PRO A 150 5.98 -0.22 21.81
CA PRO A 150 7.40 0.01 21.99
C PRO A 150 7.84 1.32 21.33
N LYS A 151 8.70 2.05 22.04
CA LYS A 151 9.22 3.34 21.58
C LYS A 151 10.53 3.14 20.80
N PRO A 152 10.71 3.76 19.63
CA PRO A 152 12.01 3.76 18.97
C PRO A 152 13.03 4.49 19.85
N ALA A 153 14.25 3.98 19.92
CA ALA A 153 15.30 4.50 20.81
C ALA A 153 15.68 5.96 20.53
N SER A 154 15.37 6.45 19.32
CA SER A 154 15.64 7.83 18.88
C SER A 154 14.71 8.88 19.50
N LEU A 155 13.61 8.47 20.13
CA LEU A 155 12.55 9.39 20.55
C LEU A 155 12.74 9.78 22.03
N ALA A 156 12.65 11.07 22.35
CA ALA A 156 12.96 11.61 23.69
C ALA A 156 12.10 10.97 24.79
N HIS A 157 12.71 10.55 25.91
CA HIS A 157 12.06 9.76 26.99
C HIS A 157 10.75 10.35 27.52
N ASN A 158 10.59 11.68 27.51
CA ASN A 158 9.42 12.40 28.01
C ASN A 158 8.16 12.33 27.12
N ILE A 159 8.26 11.80 25.90
CA ILE A 159 7.09 11.64 25.02
C ILE A 159 6.33 10.37 25.41
N SER A 160 5.04 10.52 25.72
CA SER A 160 4.11 9.42 26.02
C SER A 160 4.05 8.42 24.87
N ARG A 161 3.98 7.13 25.21
CA ARG A 161 3.81 6.05 24.23
C ARG A 161 2.35 5.92 23.83
N ASP A 162 2.12 5.65 22.54
CA ASP A 162 0.81 5.28 22.03
C ASP A 162 0.30 4.01 22.72
N ILE A 163 -1.02 3.91 22.87
CA ILE A 163 -1.69 2.75 23.46
C ILE A 163 -2.48 2.06 22.35
N VAL A 164 -2.25 0.77 22.18
CA VAL A 164 -3.04 -0.09 21.29
C VAL A 164 -4.01 -0.89 22.13
N THR A 165 -5.30 -0.75 21.80
CA THR A 165 -6.40 -1.40 22.49
C THR A 165 -7.20 -2.28 21.53
N ARG A 166 -7.46 -3.52 21.94
CA ARG A 166 -8.38 -4.44 21.27
C ARG A 166 -9.66 -4.52 22.07
N LEU A 167 -10.73 -3.96 21.50
CA LEU A 167 -12.09 -4.11 22.03
C LEU A 167 -12.65 -5.47 21.61
N HIS A 168 -13.35 -6.12 22.53
CA HIS A 168 -13.96 -7.43 22.31
C HIS A 168 -15.00 -7.39 21.19
N TYR A 169 -15.80 -6.33 21.16
CA TYR A 169 -16.85 -6.14 20.15
C TYR A 169 -16.44 -5.11 19.10
N PHE A 170 -16.44 -5.54 17.84
CA PHE A 170 -16.15 -4.66 16.69
C PHE A 170 -17.15 -3.50 16.59
N SER A 171 -18.43 -3.75 16.84
CA SER A 171 -19.50 -2.74 16.82
C SER A 171 -19.24 -1.62 17.84
N THR A 172 -18.79 -1.97 19.05
CA THR A 172 -18.41 -1.00 20.10
C THR A 172 -17.26 -0.12 19.62
N LYS A 173 -16.21 -0.72 19.05
CA LYS A 173 -15.07 0.02 18.47
C LYS A 173 -15.53 1.03 17.42
N ASP A 174 -16.36 0.59 16.49
CA ASP A 174 -16.85 1.46 15.41
C ASP A 174 -17.76 2.56 15.95
N ALA A 175 -18.62 2.28 16.93
CA ALA A 175 -19.48 3.26 17.58
C ALA A 175 -18.65 4.36 18.29
N ILE A 176 -17.57 3.98 18.99
CA ILE A 176 -16.65 4.91 19.65
C ILE A 176 -15.93 5.78 18.61
N LEU A 177 -15.36 5.18 17.57
CA LEU A 177 -14.66 5.92 16.51
C LEU A 177 -15.61 6.87 15.76
N MET A 178 -16.86 6.46 15.52
CA MET A 178 -17.87 7.34 14.93
C MET A 178 -18.27 8.47 15.87
N ALA A 179 -18.44 8.20 17.16
CA ALA A 179 -18.74 9.22 18.17
C ALA A 179 -17.62 10.27 18.25
N GLN A 180 -16.36 9.82 18.28
CA GLN A 180 -15.19 10.71 18.30
C GLN A 180 -15.07 11.57 17.05
N ARG A 181 -15.43 11.07 15.86
CA ARG A 181 -15.44 11.88 14.63
C ARG A 181 -16.58 12.89 14.57
N LYS A 182 -17.72 12.57 15.18
CA LYS A 182 -18.89 13.46 15.24
C LYS A 182 -18.72 14.55 16.30
N SER A 183 -18.10 14.21 17.43
CA SER A 183 -17.79 15.17 18.47
C SER A 183 -16.62 16.05 18.05
N THR A 184 -16.76 17.37 18.17
CA THR A 184 -15.64 18.29 17.95
C THR A 184 -14.75 18.42 19.19
N ALA A 185 -15.25 18.01 20.36
CA ALA A 185 -14.56 18.12 21.63
C ALA A 185 -14.43 16.75 22.32
N MET A 186 -13.24 16.48 22.85
CA MET A 186 -13.02 15.35 23.74
C MET A 186 -13.63 15.67 25.13
N PRO A 187 -13.85 14.66 25.98
CA PRO A 187 -14.18 14.90 27.39
C PRO A 187 -13.14 15.82 28.04
N SER A 188 -13.58 16.66 28.98
CA SER A 188 -12.71 17.65 29.65
C SER A 188 -11.45 16.98 30.22
N GLY A 189 -10.28 17.51 29.86
CA GLY A 189 -8.97 16.96 30.27
C GLY A 189 -8.37 15.94 29.30
N CYS A 190 -9.10 15.53 28.26
CA CYS A 190 -8.65 14.59 27.24
C CYS A 190 -8.43 15.23 25.86
N ASP A 191 -8.32 16.57 25.79
CA ASP A 191 -8.23 17.32 24.52
C ASP A 191 -6.97 16.99 23.69
N TRP A 192 -5.94 16.47 24.33
CA TRP A 192 -4.68 16.07 23.71
C TRP A 192 -4.67 14.63 23.21
N ILE A 193 -5.72 13.84 23.50
CA ILE A 193 -5.81 12.43 23.11
C ILE A 193 -6.50 12.33 21.76
N SER A 194 -5.87 11.62 20.82
CA SER A 194 -6.46 11.30 19.52
C SER A 194 -6.72 9.80 19.41
N LEU A 195 -7.96 9.43 19.05
CA LEU A 195 -8.30 8.04 18.77
C LEU A 195 -8.19 7.80 17.27
N LEU A 196 -7.35 6.83 16.89
CA LEU A 196 -7.13 6.45 15.50
C LEU A 196 -7.48 4.97 15.34
N ALA A 197 -7.98 4.62 14.15
CA ALA A 197 -8.13 3.22 13.80
C ALA A 197 -6.76 2.62 13.55
N ASP A 198 -6.53 1.42 14.07
CA ASP A 198 -5.35 0.63 13.73
C ASP A 198 -5.51 0.07 12.31
N LEU A 199 -4.58 0.42 11.42
CA LEU A 199 -4.64 0.08 10.00
C LEU A 199 -3.34 -0.58 9.61
N SER A 200 -3.43 -1.65 8.80
CA SER A 200 -2.23 -2.34 8.32
C SER A 200 -1.32 -1.37 7.56
N PRO A 201 0.02 -1.55 7.62
CA PRO A 201 0.96 -0.75 6.84
C PRO A 201 0.63 -0.74 5.34
N MET A 202 0.12 -1.85 4.81
CA MET A 202 -0.33 -1.98 3.42
C MET A 202 -1.54 -1.08 3.14
N THR A 203 -2.56 -1.13 3.99
CA THR A 203 -3.72 -0.23 3.90
C THR A 203 -3.29 1.24 3.93
N MET A 204 -2.35 1.59 4.82
CA MET A 204 -1.79 2.94 4.90
C MET A 204 -0.97 3.33 3.68
N ALA A 205 -0.22 2.41 3.06
CA ALA A 205 0.47 2.61 1.80
C ALA A 205 -0.52 2.89 0.66
N ARG A 206 -1.50 2.01 0.46
CA ARG A 206 -2.55 2.18 -0.57
C ARG A 206 -3.32 3.49 -0.39
N ARG A 207 -3.64 3.90 0.85
CA ARG A 207 -4.27 5.23 1.10
C ARG A 207 -3.37 6.41 0.75
N ARG A 208 -2.04 6.27 0.88
CA ARG A 208 -1.08 7.30 0.45
C ARG A 208 -1.06 7.46 -1.07
N ASP A 209 -1.34 6.43 -1.85
CA ASP A 209 -1.35 6.52 -3.31
C ASP A 209 -2.48 7.46 -3.81
N PHE A 210 -3.59 7.53 -3.07
CA PHE A 210 -4.67 8.48 -3.28
C PHE A 210 -4.40 9.90 -2.76
N ILE A 211 -3.17 10.24 -2.33
CA ILE A 211 -2.87 11.56 -1.75
C ILE A 211 -3.21 12.72 -2.69
N ASN A 212 -3.02 12.54 -4.00
CA ASN A 212 -3.31 13.57 -5.00
C ASN A 212 -4.83 13.73 -5.18
N VAL A 213 -5.56 12.61 -5.25
CA VAL A 213 -7.02 12.59 -5.35
C VAL A 213 -7.65 13.27 -4.13
N THR A 214 -7.25 12.85 -2.92
CA THR A 214 -7.78 13.38 -1.66
C THR A 214 -7.40 14.84 -1.41
N LYS A 215 -6.21 15.29 -1.83
CA LYS A 215 -5.85 16.73 -1.82
C LYS A 215 -6.78 17.55 -2.71
N CYS A 216 -7.07 17.08 -3.92
CA CYS A 216 -7.98 17.76 -4.84
C CYS A 216 -9.40 17.85 -4.24
N LEU A 217 -9.92 16.74 -3.70
CA LEU A 217 -11.23 16.70 -3.05
C LEU A 217 -11.31 17.68 -1.86
N ARG A 218 -10.28 17.72 -0.99
CA ARG A 218 -10.20 18.67 0.12
C ARG A 218 -10.19 20.12 -0.35
N ASN A 219 -9.37 20.45 -1.34
CA ASN A 219 -9.28 21.81 -1.88
C ASN A 219 -10.62 22.30 -2.48
N ARG A 220 -11.40 21.38 -3.06
CA ARG A 220 -12.72 21.65 -3.63
C ARG A 220 -13.86 21.48 -2.62
N LYS A 221 -13.57 21.20 -1.35
CA LYS A 221 -14.54 20.93 -0.27
C LYS A 221 -15.55 19.84 -0.62
N ILE A 222 -15.13 18.82 -1.38
CA ILE A 222 -15.98 17.68 -1.73
C ILE A 222 -15.86 16.63 -0.62
N PRO A 223 -16.98 16.23 0.02
CA PRO A 223 -16.96 15.23 1.06
C PRO A 223 -16.58 13.85 0.51
N TYR A 224 -15.69 13.18 1.22
CA TYR A 224 -15.30 11.80 0.95
C TYR A 224 -15.06 11.06 2.26
N CYS A 225 -15.11 9.73 2.20
CA CYS A 225 -14.70 8.86 3.29
C CYS A 225 -13.95 7.63 2.76
N TRP A 226 -13.23 6.97 3.65
CA TRP A 226 -12.57 5.70 3.37
C TRP A 226 -13.53 4.54 3.64
N GLY A 227 -13.82 3.77 2.61
CA GLY A 227 -14.41 2.44 2.70
C GLY A 227 -13.34 1.37 2.91
N PHE A 228 -13.75 0.23 3.46
CA PHE A 228 -12.85 -0.88 3.75
C PHE A 228 -12.45 -1.66 2.48
N PRO A 229 -11.17 -2.08 2.36
CA PRO A 229 -10.01 -1.67 3.17
C PRO A 229 -9.43 -0.31 2.70
N THR A 230 -9.41 -0.08 1.39
CA THR A 230 -8.73 1.04 0.72
C THR A 230 -9.60 1.70 -0.36
N LYS A 231 -10.92 1.69 -0.18
CA LYS A 231 -11.86 2.23 -1.16
C LYS A 231 -12.12 3.70 -0.87
N LEU A 232 -12.04 4.59 -1.85
CA LEU A 232 -12.39 6.00 -1.65
C LEU A 232 -13.84 6.22 -2.07
N LEU A 233 -14.70 6.59 -1.12
CA LEU A 233 -16.12 6.86 -1.33
C LEU A 233 -16.34 8.37 -1.38
N ILE A 234 -16.88 8.87 -2.49
CA ILE A 234 -17.05 10.30 -2.75
C ILE A 234 -18.53 10.60 -2.95
N TRP A 235 -19.06 11.55 -2.18
CA TRP A 235 -20.43 12.02 -2.31
C TRP A 235 -20.48 13.29 -3.15
N ARG A 236 -21.14 13.24 -4.31
CA ARG A 236 -21.29 14.40 -5.19
C ARG A 236 -22.59 14.31 -6.00
N ASN A 237 -23.33 15.42 -6.08
CA ASN A 237 -24.56 15.55 -6.87
C ASN A 237 -25.58 14.43 -6.59
N GLY A 238 -25.73 14.04 -5.31
CA GLY A 238 -26.63 12.96 -4.90
C GLY A 238 -26.16 11.54 -5.28
N SER A 239 -24.98 11.39 -5.89
CA SER A 239 -24.41 10.09 -6.27
C SER A 239 -23.18 9.76 -5.43
N LEU A 240 -23.10 8.50 -4.98
CA LEU A 240 -21.94 7.93 -4.32
C LEU A 240 -21.03 7.28 -5.35
N THR A 241 -19.85 7.86 -5.58
CA THR A 241 -18.82 7.25 -6.43
C THR A 241 -17.82 6.50 -5.56
N LYS A 242 -17.61 5.22 -5.87
CA LYS A 242 -16.58 4.39 -5.25
C LYS A 242 -15.38 4.28 -6.18
N LEU A 243 -14.18 4.46 -5.62
CA LEU A 243 -12.91 4.32 -6.33
C LEU A 243 -12.06 3.28 -5.61
N ASP A 244 -11.62 2.28 -6.35
CA ASP A 244 -10.73 1.23 -5.83
C ASP A 244 -9.26 1.49 -6.19
N ASP A 245 -9.00 2.37 -7.17
CA ASP A 245 -7.68 2.65 -7.72
C ASP A 245 -7.39 4.17 -7.87
N PRO A 246 -6.16 4.63 -7.60
CA PRO A 246 -5.79 6.05 -7.74
C PRO A 246 -5.96 6.61 -9.15
N ASP A 247 -5.63 5.85 -10.21
CA ASP A 247 -5.72 6.31 -11.59
C ASP A 247 -7.18 6.48 -12.01
N GLN A 248 -8.05 5.55 -11.59
CA GLN A 248 -9.51 5.72 -11.72
C GLN A 248 -9.98 7.02 -11.05
N GLY A 249 -9.46 7.31 -9.85
CA GLY A 249 -9.77 8.54 -9.14
C GLY A 249 -9.33 9.79 -9.90
N MET A 250 -8.12 9.79 -10.44
CA MET A 250 -7.59 10.89 -11.23
C MET A 250 -8.39 11.12 -12.52
N ASN A 251 -8.73 10.05 -13.23
CA ASN A 251 -9.56 10.11 -14.43
C ASN A 251 -10.97 10.62 -14.13
N LYS A 252 -11.57 10.20 -13.01
CA LYS A 252 -12.86 10.74 -12.55
C LYS A 252 -12.78 12.21 -12.20
N LEU A 253 -11.73 12.67 -11.50
CA LEU A 253 -11.53 14.09 -11.21
C LEU A 253 -11.38 14.95 -12.48
N LYS A 254 -10.72 14.41 -13.52
CA LYS A 254 -10.62 15.08 -14.84
C LYS A 254 -11.97 15.16 -15.54
N ALA A 255 -12.71 14.05 -15.63
CA ALA A 255 -14.06 14.01 -16.21
C ALA A 255 -15.02 14.98 -15.52
N TRP A 256 -14.75 15.26 -14.24
CA TRP A 256 -15.49 16.18 -13.40
C TRP A 256 -15.07 17.65 -13.48
N GLY A 257 -14.06 17.99 -14.29
CA GLY A 257 -13.52 19.34 -14.41
C GLY A 257 -12.86 19.86 -13.13
N LEU A 258 -12.41 18.95 -12.24
CA LEU A 258 -11.79 19.33 -10.97
C LEU A 258 -10.27 19.35 -11.04
N PHE A 259 -9.70 18.64 -12.00
CA PHE A 259 -8.26 18.56 -12.15
C PHE A 259 -7.72 19.86 -12.78
N PRO A 260 -6.75 20.54 -12.15
CA PRO A 260 -6.14 21.72 -12.75
C PRO A 260 -5.26 21.28 -13.92
N ASP A 261 -5.48 21.89 -15.10
CA ASP A 261 -4.92 21.40 -16.35
C ASP A 261 -3.39 21.38 -16.44
N GLN A 262 -2.61 22.07 -15.57
CA GLN A 262 -1.15 22.17 -15.80
C GLN A 262 -0.21 22.39 -14.61
N GLU A 263 -0.66 22.59 -13.36
CA GLU A 263 0.26 23.05 -12.30
C GLU A 263 0.80 21.98 -11.33
N TRP A 264 0.17 20.81 -11.22
CA TRP A 264 0.53 19.85 -10.16
C TRP A 264 1.79 19.02 -10.42
N THR A 265 2.16 18.81 -11.69
CA THR A 265 3.36 18.04 -12.06
C THR A 265 4.67 18.74 -11.72
N LYS A 266 4.67 20.07 -11.57
CA LYS A 266 5.90 20.85 -11.29
C LYS A 266 6.32 20.82 -9.82
N VAL A 267 5.42 20.51 -8.89
CA VAL A 267 5.69 20.59 -7.44
C VAL A 267 6.28 19.29 -6.88
N GLN A 268 6.08 18.14 -7.54
CA GLN A 268 6.58 16.85 -7.04
C GLN A 268 8.03 16.53 -7.44
N ARG A 269 8.64 17.27 -8.38
CA ARG A 269 10.04 17.06 -8.81
C ARG A 269 11.08 17.91 -8.05
N LYS A 270 10.66 18.68 -7.05
CA LYS A 270 11.55 19.59 -6.29
C LYS A 270 11.75 19.20 -4.81
N LYS A 271 11.48 17.97 -4.42
CA LYS A 271 11.75 17.48 -3.06
C LYS A 271 12.51 16.17 -3.09
#